data_AF-A0A7X7LCS5-F1
#
_entry.id   AF-A0A7X7LCS5-F1
#
_cell.length_a   1.000
_cell.length_b   1.000
_cell.length_c   1.000
_cell.angle_alpha   90.00
_cell.angle_beta   90.00
_cell.angle_gamma   90.00
#
_symmetry.space_group_name_H-M   'P 1'
#
loop_
_entity.id
_entity.type
_entity.pdbx_description
1 polymer ?
#
loop_
_entity_poly.entity_id
_entity_poly.type
_entity_poly.pdbx_seq_one_letter_code
_entity_poly.pdbx_strand_id
1 'polypeptide(L)'
;MQLTLIALIALYPLLRLVFARRPGVANAYARYAVLCAAACLMLAPFFWLVCAAFKDKDVLMQYTFLPPPSEWSLKTLNLSNFHTLFAGEESTSGRVYFWEYAVNSLFLSSTITIVQVFFCSLAGYALAKHRFRGKKILQAFMLSSMMIPGILLLAPM
;
A
#
# COMPACT_ATOMS: atom_id res chain seq x y z
N MET A 1 -5.05 -18.12 4.41
CA MET A 1 -3.95 -18.20 3.41
C MET A 1 -3.82 -19.57 2.73
N GLN A 2 -4.09 -20.69 3.42
CA GLN A 2 -4.00 -22.03 2.81
C GLN A 2 -5.18 -22.38 1.85
N LEU A 3 -6.39 -21.90 2.13
CA LEU A 3 -7.60 -22.20 1.33
C LEU A 3 -7.58 -21.57 -0.07
N THR A 4 -7.00 -20.38 -0.24
CA THR A 4 -6.93 -19.68 -1.54
C THR A 4 -5.96 -20.35 -2.51
N LEU A 5 -4.83 -20.86 -2.00
CA LEU A 5 -3.86 -21.63 -2.78
C LEU A 5 -4.45 -22.94 -3.28
N ILE A 6 -5.19 -23.67 -2.43
CA ILE A 6 -5.83 -24.94 -2.79
C ILE A 6 -6.93 -24.73 -3.83
N ALA A 7 -7.75 -23.67 -3.67
CA ALA A 7 -8.80 -23.32 -4.64
C ALA A 7 -8.24 -22.98 -6.02
N LEU A 8 -7.11 -22.25 -6.10
CA LEU A 8 -6.46 -21.92 -7.37
C LEU A 8 -5.85 -23.15 -8.07
N ILE A 9 -5.25 -24.06 -7.30
CA ILE A 9 -4.67 -25.31 -7.81
C ILE A 9 -5.77 -26.25 -8.35
N ALA A 10 -6.93 -26.30 -7.68
CA ALA A 10 -8.07 -27.12 -8.09
C ALA A 10 -8.86 -26.53 -9.27
N LEU A 11 -8.87 -25.21 -9.44
CA LEU A 11 -9.62 -24.53 -10.51
C LEU A 11 -8.99 -24.74 -11.90
N TYR A 12 -7.67 -24.85 -11.98
CA TYR A 12 -6.94 -25.05 -13.25
C TYR A 12 -7.30 -26.35 -14.01
N PRO A 13 -7.28 -27.56 -13.39
CA PRO A 13 -7.70 -28.78 -14.09
C PRO A 13 -9.18 -28.77 -14.46
N LEU A 14 -10.04 -28.14 -13.64
CA LEU A 14 -11.47 -28.02 -13.86
C LEU A 14 -11.79 -27.13 -15.08
N LEU A 15 -11.11 -25.99 -15.21
CA LEU A 15 -11.20 -25.11 -16.40
C LEU A 15 -10.68 -25.80 -17.66
N ARG A 16 -9.64 -26.62 -17.55
CA ARG A 16 -9.08 -27.38 -18.68
C ARG A 16 -10.01 -28.51 -19.15
N LEU A 17 -10.76 -29.13 -18.24
CA LEU A 17 -11.77 -30.14 -18.54
C LEU A 17 -13.02 -29.53 -19.20
N VAL A 18 -13.49 -28.38 -18.70
CA VAL A 18 -14.69 -27.69 -19.23
C VAL A 18 -14.42 -27.06 -20.61
N PHE A 19 -13.22 -26.52 -20.84
CA PHE A 19 -12.83 -25.88 -22.10
C PHE A 19 -11.83 -26.69 -22.93
N ALA A 20 -11.90 -28.02 -22.86
CA ALA A 20 -10.96 -28.95 -23.51
C ALA A 20 -10.79 -28.74 -25.03
N ARG A 21 -11.82 -28.19 -25.70
CA ARG A 21 -11.81 -27.92 -27.16
C ARG A 21 -11.20 -26.57 -27.57
N ARG A 22 -10.92 -25.64 -26.62
CA ARG A 22 -10.29 -24.32 -26.91
C ARG A 22 -9.31 -23.93 -25.79
N PRO A 23 -8.06 -24.43 -25.80
CA PRO A 23 -7.10 -24.22 -24.71
C PRO A 23 -6.74 -22.75 -24.47
N GLY A 24 -6.86 -21.89 -25.49
CA GLY A 24 -6.64 -20.44 -25.34
C GLY A 24 -7.66 -19.75 -24.42
N VAL A 25 -8.91 -20.21 -24.42
CA VAL A 25 -9.99 -19.65 -23.59
C VAL A 25 -9.84 -20.14 -22.14
N ALA A 26 -9.52 -21.43 -21.95
CA ALA A 26 -9.23 -22.00 -20.63
C ALA A 26 -8.09 -21.26 -19.92
N ASN A 27 -7.00 -20.98 -20.64
CA ASN A 27 -5.85 -20.25 -20.11
C ASN A 27 -6.18 -18.79 -19.78
N ALA A 28 -7.05 -18.14 -20.55
CA ALA A 28 -7.51 -16.78 -20.24
C ALA A 28 -8.30 -16.75 -18.91
N TYR A 29 -9.27 -17.65 -18.74
CA TYR A 29 -10.04 -17.74 -17.49
C TYR A 29 -9.17 -18.11 -16.29
N ALA A 30 -8.21 -19.03 -16.45
CA ALA A 30 -7.27 -19.37 -15.38
C ALA A 30 -6.41 -18.17 -14.97
N ARG A 31 -5.90 -17.38 -15.93
CA ARG A 31 -5.16 -16.14 -15.65
C ARG A 31 -6.02 -15.14 -14.88
N TYR A 32 -7.24 -14.88 -15.34
CA TYR A 32 -8.14 -13.97 -14.63
C TYR A 32 -8.49 -14.45 -13.23
N ALA A 33 -8.73 -15.75 -13.04
CA ALA A 33 -8.99 -16.29 -11.71
C ALA A 33 -7.80 -16.12 -10.75
N VAL A 34 -6.57 -16.38 -11.22
CA VAL A 34 -5.35 -16.14 -10.43
C VAL A 34 -5.18 -14.65 -10.11
N LEU A 35 -5.37 -13.77 -11.10
CA LEU A 35 -5.27 -12.32 -10.90
C LEU A 35 -6.32 -11.80 -9.91
N CYS A 36 -7.58 -12.25 -10.02
CA CYS A 36 -8.65 -11.89 -9.09
C CYS A 36 -8.35 -12.39 -7.67
N ALA A 37 -7.87 -13.62 -7.51
CA ALA A 37 -7.51 -14.14 -6.19
C ALA A 37 -6.33 -13.37 -5.57
N ALA A 38 -5.30 -13.04 -6.36
CA ALA A 38 -4.18 -12.22 -5.92
C ALA A 38 -4.64 -10.80 -5.53
N ALA A 39 -5.51 -10.19 -6.33
CA ALA A 39 -6.11 -8.89 -6.04
C ALA A 39 -6.90 -8.91 -4.73
N CYS A 40 -7.76 -9.92 -4.51
CA CYS A 40 -8.51 -10.06 -3.26
C CYS A 40 -7.59 -10.18 -2.04
N LEU A 41 -6.50 -10.95 -2.15
CA LEU A 41 -5.51 -11.08 -1.08
C LEU A 41 -4.79 -9.76 -0.78
N MET A 42 -4.40 -9.02 -1.82
CA MET A 42 -3.75 -7.71 -1.67
C MET A 42 -4.69 -6.63 -1.13
N LEU A 43 -5.97 -6.67 -1.50
CA LEU A 43 -6.98 -5.69 -1.08
C LEU A 43 -7.55 -5.96 0.32
N ALA A 44 -7.39 -7.18 0.86
CA ALA A 44 -7.88 -7.53 2.19
C ALA A 44 -7.49 -6.53 3.32
N PRO A 45 -6.21 -6.11 3.48
CA PRO A 45 -5.85 -5.12 4.51
C PRO A 45 -6.44 -3.72 4.24
N PHE A 46 -6.63 -3.33 2.97
CA PHE A 46 -7.27 -2.06 2.64
C PHE A 46 -8.77 -2.10 2.95
N PHE A 47 -9.42 -3.22 2.67
CA PHE A 47 -10.82 -3.44 3.05
C PHE A 47 -11.00 -3.40 4.57
N TRP A 48 -10.04 -3.97 5.31
CA TRP A 48 -9.98 -3.84 6.77
C TRP A 48 -9.88 -2.38 7.23
N LEU A 49 -8.99 -1.58 6.62
CA LEU A 49 -8.84 -0.15 6.93
C LEU A 49 -10.13 0.64 6.71
N VAL A 50 -10.84 0.38 5.61
CA VAL A 50 -12.13 1.02 5.34
C VAL A 50 -13.14 0.66 6.42
N CYS A 51 -13.25 -0.62 6.80
CA CYS A 51 -14.14 -1.03 7.89
C CYS A 51 -13.75 -0.40 9.22
N ALA A 52 -12.45 -0.32 9.52
CA ALA A 52 -11.92 0.28 10.74
C ALA A 52 -12.27 1.77 10.87
N ALA A 53 -12.30 2.52 9.76
CA ALA A 53 -12.65 3.94 9.77
C ALA A 53 -14.07 4.22 10.31
N PHE A 54 -15.00 3.26 10.16
CA PHE A 54 -16.38 3.37 10.63
C PHE A 54 -16.63 2.70 11.99
N LYS A 55 -15.68 1.93 12.52
CA LYS A 55 -15.82 1.25 13.81
C LYS A 55 -15.50 2.20 14.96
N ASP A 56 -16.24 2.05 16.05
CA ASP A 56 -15.90 2.70 17.32
C ASP A 56 -14.64 2.06 17.94
N LYS A 57 -13.93 2.81 18.81
CA LYS A 57 -12.66 2.40 19.43
C LYS A 57 -12.81 1.10 20.23
N ASP A 58 -13.93 0.94 20.93
CA ASP A 58 -14.21 -0.21 21.80
C ASP A 58 -14.43 -1.50 21.01
N VAL A 59 -14.89 -1.38 19.76
CA VAL A 59 -15.27 -2.50 18.89
C VAL A 59 -14.20 -2.79 17.84
N LEU A 60 -13.22 -1.90 17.68
CA LEU A 60 -12.18 -1.96 16.65
C LEU A 60 -11.46 -3.31 16.59
N MET A 61 -11.10 -3.87 17.76
CA MET A 61 -10.37 -5.13 17.91
C MET A 61 -11.29 -6.35 18.12
N GLN A 62 -12.60 -6.15 18.26
CA GLN A 62 -13.55 -7.26 18.50
C GLN A 62 -13.91 -7.96 17.19
N TYR A 63 -14.00 -7.21 16.08
CA TYR A 63 -14.34 -7.73 14.77
C TYR A 63 -13.24 -7.45 13.76
N THR A 64 -12.80 -8.47 13.01
CA THR A 64 -11.84 -8.29 11.93
C THR A 64 -12.37 -7.28 10.90
N PHE A 65 -13.57 -7.48 10.36
CA PHE A 65 -14.17 -6.53 9.41
C PHE A 65 -15.29 -5.73 10.07
N LEU A 66 -16.52 -5.85 9.56
CA LEU A 66 -17.71 -5.25 10.14
C LEU A 66 -18.33 -6.20 11.17
N PRO A 67 -18.97 -5.65 12.22
CA PRO A 67 -19.82 -6.41 13.13
C PRO A 67 -20.99 -7.05 12.35
N PRO A 68 -21.59 -8.14 12.86
CA PRO A 68 -22.80 -8.71 12.27
C PRO A 68 -23.96 -7.69 12.26
N PRO A 69 -24.89 -7.75 11.27
CA PRO A 69 -26.00 -6.81 11.16
C PRO A 69 -26.89 -6.68 12.41
N SER A 70 -26.92 -7.71 13.26
CA SER A 70 -27.63 -7.71 14.55
C SER A 70 -27.08 -6.69 15.55
N GLU A 71 -25.81 -6.29 15.41
CA GLU A 71 -25.12 -5.37 16.31
C GLU A 71 -24.85 -4.01 15.66
N TRP A 72 -25.44 -3.74 14.50
CA TRP A 72 -25.32 -2.44 13.83
C TRP A 72 -26.09 -1.40 14.63
N SER A 73 -25.35 -0.55 15.33
CA SER A 73 -25.85 0.56 16.11
C SER A 73 -24.87 1.72 16.06
N LEU A 74 -25.32 2.91 16.45
CA LEU A 74 -24.48 4.11 16.58
C LEU A 74 -23.28 3.93 17.53
N LYS A 75 -23.36 2.92 18.43
CA LYS A 75 -22.25 2.53 19.33
C LYS A 75 -21.21 1.61 18.68
N THR A 76 -21.57 0.97 17.57
CA THR A 76 -20.74 -0.04 16.91
C THR A 76 -20.17 0.48 15.60
N LEU A 77 -21.01 1.18 14.82
CA LEU A 77 -20.68 1.84 13.57
C LEU A 77 -21.11 3.31 13.63
N ASN A 78 -20.16 4.22 13.47
CA ASN A 78 -20.44 5.65 13.47
C ASN A 78 -19.45 6.43 12.60
N LEU A 79 -19.78 7.70 12.35
CA LEU A 79 -18.90 8.65 11.66
C LEU A 79 -18.16 9.56 12.66
N SER A 80 -18.09 9.17 13.94
CA SER A 80 -17.47 9.98 14.98
C SER A 80 -15.99 10.21 14.69
N ASN A 81 -15.29 9.19 14.18
CA ASN A 81 -13.89 9.25 13.76
C ASN A 81 -13.63 10.35 12.71
N PHE A 82 -14.55 10.53 11.75
CA PHE A 82 -14.43 11.60 10.75
C PHE A 82 -14.71 12.97 11.37
N HIS A 83 -15.73 13.07 12.23
CA HIS A 83 -16.02 14.31 12.91
C HIS A 83 -14.84 14.75 13.80
N THR A 84 -14.24 13.87 14.59
CA THR A 84 -13.05 14.19 15.39
C THR A 84 -11.85 14.54 14.53
N LEU A 85 -11.64 13.83 13.40
CA LEU A 85 -10.55 14.11 12.46
C LEU A 85 -10.62 15.54 11.88
N PHE A 86 -11.83 16.00 11.51
CA PHE A 86 -12.02 17.32 10.91
C PHE A 86 -12.29 18.43 11.93
N ALA A 87 -12.77 18.12 13.14
CA ALA A 87 -13.01 19.10 14.21
C ALA A 87 -11.70 19.64 14.83
N GLY A 88 -10.57 18.98 14.58
CA GLY A 88 -9.27 19.33 15.13
C GLY A 88 -9.06 18.67 16.50
N GLU A 89 -7.91 18.04 16.66
CA GLU A 89 -7.51 17.39 17.92
C GLU A 89 -6.65 18.37 18.73
N GLU A 90 -6.82 18.40 20.05
CA GLU A 90 -5.94 19.17 20.92
C GLU A 90 -4.59 18.46 21.03
N SER A 91 -3.59 19.02 20.36
CA SER A 91 -2.21 18.55 20.42
C SER A 91 -1.41 19.40 21.41
N THR A 92 -0.25 18.90 21.84
CA THR A 92 0.69 19.57 22.75
C THR A 92 1.10 20.98 22.26
N SER A 93 0.96 21.25 20.95
CA SER A 93 1.29 22.53 20.31
C SER A 93 0.08 23.39 19.91
N GLY A 94 -1.15 22.99 20.29
CA GLY A 94 -2.39 23.66 19.93
C GLY A 94 -3.37 22.76 19.17
N ARG A 95 -4.50 23.31 18.72
CA ARG A 95 -5.45 22.59 17.86
C ARG A 95 -4.88 22.50 16.45
N VAL A 96 -4.69 21.28 15.96
CA VAL A 96 -4.21 21.02 14.60
C VAL A 96 -5.29 20.29 13.81
N TYR A 97 -5.59 20.78 12.61
CA TYR A 97 -6.59 20.18 11.73
C TYR A 97 -5.95 19.19 10.77
N PHE A 98 -6.68 18.11 10.44
CA PHE A 98 -6.24 17.10 9.47
C PHE A 98 -5.75 17.69 8.13
N TRP A 99 -6.40 18.76 7.66
CA TRP A 99 -6.03 19.43 6.41
C TRP A 99 -4.60 19.99 6.43
N GLU A 100 -4.14 20.49 7.58
CA GLU A 100 -2.77 21.02 7.70
C GLU A 100 -1.74 19.92 7.51
N TYR A 101 -1.97 18.74 8.11
CA TYR A 101 -1.13 17.57 7.88
C TYR A 101 -1.17 17.11 6.43
N ALA A 102 -2.36 17.05 5.83
CA ALA A 102 -2.52 16.64 4.43
C ALA A 102 -1.78 17.58 3.46
N VAL A 103 -1.91 18.90 3.64
CA VAL A 103 -1.21 19.89 2.81
C VAL A 103 0.30 19.85 3.04
N ASN A 104 0.75 19.75 4.28
CA ASN A 104 2.18 19.66 4.58
C ASN A 104 2.79 18.40 3.96
N SER A 105 2.14 17.24 4.10
CA SER A 105 2.59 16.00 3.47
C SER A 105 2.59 16.09 1.95
N LEU A 106 1.55 16.68 1.34
CA LEU A 106 1.48 16.84 -0.11
C LEU A 106 2.61 17.76 -0.61
N PHE A 107 2.77 18.93 0.01
CA PHE A 107 3.80 19.90 -0.35
C PHE A 107 5.22 19.32 -0.20
N LEU A 108 5.50 18.67 0.93
CA LEU A 108 6.81 18.09 1.21
C LEU A 108 7.11 16.95 0.23
N SER A 109 6.19 16.01 0.06
CA SER A 109 6.38 14.86 -0.85
C SER A 109 6.50 15.29 -2.31
N SER A 110 5.74 16.28 -2.78
CA SER A 110 5.84 16.79 -4.14
C SER A 110 7.17 17.52 -4.37
N THR A 111 7.56 18.38 -3.43
CA THR A 111 8.80 19.16 -3.54
C THR A 111 10.03 18.25 -3.57
N ILE A 112 10.11 17.29 -2.63
CA ILE A 112 11.19 16.32 -2.58
C ILE A 112 11.22 15.50 -3.87
N THR A 113 10.06 15.02 -4.35
CA THR A 113 9.99 14.21 -5.57
C THR A 113 10.48 14.98 -6.80
N ILE A 114 10.07 16.25 -6.97
CA ILE A 114 10.49 17.09 -8.09
C ILE A 114 12.00 17.29 -8.07
N VAL A 115 12.53 17.70 -6.91
CA VAL A 115 13.97 17.94 -6.73
C VAL A 115 14.76 16.65 -6.98
N GLN A 116 14.31 15.53 -6.40
CA GLN A 116 14.96 14.23 -6.54
C GLN A 116 14.96 13.75 -7.99
N VAL A 117 13.82 13.78 -8.68
CA VAL A 117 13.74 13.37 -10.09
C VAL A 117 14.61 14.25 -10.98
N PHE A 118 14.63 15.56 -10.73
CA PHE A 118 15.50 16.49 -11.44
C PHE A 118 16.98 16.07 -11.29
N PHE A 119 17.51 15.98 -10.08
CA PHE A 119 18.92 15.63 -9.89
C PHE A 119 19.25 14.18 -10.27
N CYS A 120 18.38 13.21 -9.97
CA CYS A 120 18.59 11.81 -10.34
C CYS A 120 18.58 11.60 -11.85
N SER A 121 17.73 12.31 -12.60
CA SER A 121 17.72 12.21 -14.06
C SER A 121 18.99 12.79 -14.68
N LEU A 122 19.50 13.92 -14.20
CA LEU A 122 20.77 14.49 -14.63
C LEU A 122 21.95 13.55 -14.32
N ALA A 123 22.01 13.04 -13.09
CA ALA A 123 23.06 12.10 -12.67
C ALA A 123 23.00 10.80 -13.47
N GLY A 124 21.79 10.24 -13.64
CA GLY A 124 21.55 9.04 -14.45
C GLY A 124 21.95 9.24 -15.90
N TYR A 125 21.63 10.39 -16.50
CA TYR A 125 22.03 10.74 -17.86
C TYR A 125 23.55 10.85 -18.00
N ALA A 126 24.22 11.57 -17.09
CA ALA A 126 25.67 11.69 -17.08
C ALA A 126 26.34 10.31 -16.98
N LEU A 127 25.83 9.45 -16.11
CA LEU A 127 26.36 8.11 -15.91
C LEU A 127 26.07 7.19 -17.09
N ALA A 128 24.92 7.32 -17.75
CA ALA A 128 24.56 6.49 -18.89
C ALA A 128 25.31 6.90 -20.17
N LYS A 129 25.37 8.21 -20.47
CA LYS A 129 25.85 8.72 -21.76
C LYS A 129 27.34 9.08 -21.76
N HIS A 130 27.89 9.59 -20.66
CA HIS A 130 29.30 9.99 -20.61
C HIS A 130 30.21 8.86 -20.11
N ARG A 131 31.42 8.79 -20.70
CA ARG A 131 32.51 7.88 -20.28
C ARG A 131 33.60 8.72 -19.61
N PHE A 132 33.58 8.77 -18.28
CA PHE A 132 34.58 9.48 -17.47
C PHE A 132 35.34 8.53 -16.54
N ARG A 133 36.56 8.92 -16.15
CA ARG A 133 37.40 8.17 -15.20
C ARG A 133 36.76 8.23 -13.81
N GLY A 134 36.54 7.07 -13.17
CA GLY A 134 35.87 6.96 -11.85
C GLY A 134 34.39 6.55 -11.88
N LYS A 135 33.76 6.43 -13.06
CA LYS A 135 32.34 6.03 -13.22
C LYS A 135 31.96 4.75 -12.44
N LYS A 136 32.81 3.72 -12.48
CA LYS A 136 32.55 2.44 -11.78
C LYS A 136 32.57 2.58 -10.26
N ILE A 137 33.45 3.43 -9.73
CA ILE A 137 33.54 3.70 -8.29
C ILE A 137 32.28 4.42 -7.84
N LEU A 138 31.84 5.44 -8.58
CA LEU A 138 30.61 6.17 -8.28
C LEU A 138 29.38 5.25 -8.33
N GLN A 139 29.27 4.39 -9.36
CA GLN A 139 28.21 3.38 -9.45
C GLN A 139 28.20 2.43 -8.25
N ALA A 140 29.36 1.89 -7.89
CA ALA A 140 29.47 0.98 -6.75
C ALA A 140 29.10 1.70 -5.44
N PHE A 141 29.60 2.91 -5.22
CA PHE A 141 29.29 3.72 -4.04
C PHE A 141 27.80 4.00 -3.91
N MET A 142 27.11 4.39 -4.99
CA MET A 142 25.67 4.63 -4.98
C MET A 142 24.90 3.37 -4.54
N LEU A 143 25.23 2.21 -5.13
CA LEU A 143 24.59 0.94 -4.76
C LEU A 143 24.89 0.55 -3.30
N SER A 144 26.14 0.68 -2.86
CA SER A 144 26.54 0.40 -1.48
C SER A 144 25.84 1.32 -0.47
N SER A 145 25.63 2.58 -0.82
CA SER A 145 24.93 3.53 0.05
C SER A 145 23.46 3.16 0.27
N MET A 146 22.79 2.58 -0.74
CA MET A 146 21.40 2.11 -0.62
C MET A 146 21.25 0.85 0.26
N MET A 147 22.35 0.14 0.55
CA MET A 147 22.37 -1.01 1.46
C MET A 147 22.43 -0.58 2.93
N ILE A 148 22.77 0.69 3.21
CA ILE A 148 22.79 1.22 4.57
C ILE A 148 21.33 1.39 5.03
N PRO A 149 20.89 0.67 6.09
CA PRO A 149 19.52 0.76 6.54
C PRO A 149 19.25 2.13 7.18
N GLY A 150 18.22 2.83 6.70
CA GLY A 150 17.88 4.20 7.13
C GLY A 150 17.61 4.35 8.63
N ILE A 151 17.28 3.27 9.33
CA ILE A 151 17.07 3.26 10.80
C ILE A 151 18.32 3.72 11.57
N LEU A 152 19.52 3.50 11.02
CA LEU A 152 20.79 3.92 11.64
C LEU A 152 20.97 5.44 11.64
N LEU A 153 20.24 6.16 10.78
CA LEU A 153 20.29 7.62 10.69
C LEU A 153 19.33 8.32 11.67
N LEU A 154 18.39 7.58 12.27
CA LEU A 154 17.38 8.08 13.22
C LEU A 154 17.79 7.91 14.69
N ALA A 155 18.96 7.35 14.96
CA ALA A 155 19.38 6.91 16.29
C ALA A 155 19.42 7.97 17.43
N PRO A 156 19.47 9.30 17.20
CA PRO A 156 19.42 10.27 18.31
C PRO A 156 18.06 10.99 18.49
N MET A 157 16.97 10.52 17.88
CA MET A 157 15.63 11.15 18.00
C MET A 157 14.81 10.60 19.16
#